data_AF-A0A7X0TZN7-F1
#
_entry.id   AF-A0A7X0TZN7-F1
#
_cell.length_a   1.000
_cell.length_b   1.000
_cell.length_c   1.000
_cell.angle_alpha   90.00
_cell.angle_beta   90.00
_cell.angle_gamma   90.00
#
_symmetry.space_group_name_H-M   'P 1'
#
loop_
_entity.id
_entity.type
_entity.pdbx_description
1 polymer ?
#
loop_
_entity_poly.entity_id
_entity_poly.type
_entity_poly.pdbx_seq_one_letter_code
_entity_poly.pdbx_strand_id
1 'polypeptide(L)' 'MGANFAMIQLKAIFSVLPRDWEFEPAQPPDSYRDDHSEMVVQLARPCRVRYRRRRS' A
#
# COMPACT_ATOMS: atom_id res chain seq x y z
N MET A 1 -16.60 -14.17 8.28
CA MET A 1 -17.51 -13.14 7.69
C MET A 1 -16.79 -11.98 6.99
N GLY A 2 -15.69 -11.44 7.51
CA GLY A 2 -15.07 -10.23 6.92
C GLY A 2 -14.24 -10.40 5.63
N ALA A 3 -13.84 -11.63 5.27
CA ALA A 3 -12.91 -11.86 4.17
C ALA A 3 -13.41 -11.35 2.81
N ASN A 4 -14.70 -11.51 2.51
CA ASN A 4 -15.26 -11.03 1.24
C ASN A 4 -15.31 -9.50 1.18
N PHE A 5 -15.66 -8.85 2.29
CA PHE A 5 -15.63 -7.39 2.37
C PHE A 5 -14.21 -6.84 2.18
N ALA A 6 -13.22 -7.43 2.86
CA ALA A 6 -11.81 -7.04 2.71
C ALA A 6 -11.34 -7.20 1.24
N MET A 7 -11.75 -8.29 0.57
CA MET A 7 -11.43 -8.50 -0.84
C MET A 7 -12.03 -7.43 -1.75
N ILE A 8 -13.30 -7.07 -1.55
CA ILE A 8 -13.96 -6.01 -2.32
C ILE A 8 -13.31 -4.64 -2.04
N GLN A 9 -12.93 -4.39 -0.79
CA GLN A 9 -12.24 -3.16 -0.41
C GLN A 9 -10.90 -3.01 -1.14
N LEU A 10 -10.09 -4.08 -1.17
CA LEU A 10 -8.82 -4.08 -1.91
C LEU A 10 -9.04 -3.82 -3.40
N LYS A 11 -10.03 -4.48 -4.02
CA LYS A 11 -10.38 -4.24 -5.42
C LYS A 11 -10.81 -2.80 -5.69
N ALA A 12 -11.58 -2.19 -4.78
CA ALA A 12 -11.99 -0.80 -4.91
C ALA A 12 -10.79 0.15 -4.84
N ILE A 13 -9.89 -0.05 -3.86
CA ILE A 13 -8.67 0.77 -3.71
C ILE A 13 -7.77 0.65 -4.96
N PHE A 14 -7.47 -0.58 -5.40
CA PHE A 14 -6.57 -0.84 -6.52
C PHE A 14 -7.19 -0.66 -7.91
N SER A 15 -8.50 -0.44 -8.03
CA SER A 15 -9.12 -0.04 -9.30
C SER A 15 -9.08 1.47 -9.53
N VAL A 16 -8.99 2.26 -8.45
CA VAL A 16 -8.92 3.73 -8.51
C VAL A 16 -7.48 4.22 -8.50
N LEU A 17 -6.64 3.77 -7.55
CA LEU A 17 -5.30 4.33 -7.38
C LEU A 17 -4.39 4.17 -8.62
N PRO A 18 -4.21 2.96 -9.20
CA PRO A 18 -3.33 2.77 -10.35
C PRO A 18 -3.93 3.32 -11.65
N ARG A 19 -5.24 3.61 -11.68
CA ARG A 19 -5.89 4.23 -12.85
C ARG A 19 -5.38 5.65 -13.04
N ASP A 20 -5.29 6.42 -11.97
CA ASP A 20 -4.94 7.84 -12.03
C ASP A 20 -3.47 8.12 -11.68
N TRP A 21 -2.79 7.19 -11.00
CA TRP A 21 -1.45 7.40 -10.44
C TRP A 21 -0.49 6.24 -10.72
N GLU A 22 0.76 6.57 -10.99
CA GLU A 22 1.91 5.66 -10.97
C GLU A 22 2.63 5.78 -9.63
N PHE A 23 3.09 4.66 -9.08
CA PHE A 23 3.75 4.58 -7.78
C PHE A 23 5.14 3.97 -7.89
N GLU A 24 6.11 4.52 -7.16
CA GLU A 24 7.49 4.03 -7.12
C GLU A 24 8.02 4.00 -5.67
N PRO A 25 8.87 3.03 -5.30
CA PRO A 25 9.54 3.04 -4.02
C PRO A 25 10.37 4.30 -3.81
N ALA A 26 10.20 4.97 -2.66
CA ALA A 26 10.95 6.18 -2.30
C ALA A 26 12.12 5.89 -1.34
N GLN A 27 12.39 4.62 -1.09
CA GLN A 27 13.41 4.07 -0.20
C GLN A 27 13.79 2.66 -0.71
N PRO A 28 14.92 2.08 -0.26
CA PRO A 28 15.33 0.74 -0.69
C PRO A 28 14.21 -0.30 -0.49
N PRO A 29 13.96 -1.21 -1.45
CA PRO A 29 12.88 -2.21 -1.35
C PRO A 29 12.96 -3.09 -0.10
N ASP A 30 14.18 -3.42 0.35
CA ASP A 30 14.39 -4.26 1.53
C ASP A 30 14.13 -3.52 2.85
N SER A 31 13.90 -2.19 2.81
CA SER A 31 13.63 -1.39 4.01
C SER A 31 12.13 -1.33 4.37
N TYR A 32 11.24 -1.81 3.51
CA TYR A 32 9.82 -1.96 3.84
C TYR A 32 9.63 -3.26 4.63
N ARG A 33 9.22 -3.14 5.88
CA ARG A 33 9.07 -4.29 6.78
C ARG A 33 7.91 -4.10 7.73
N ASP A 34 7.43 -5.22 8.24
CA ASP A 34 6.47 -5.25 9.32
C ASP A 34 7.14 -4.92 10.67
N ASP A 35 6.38 -4.31 11.55
CA ASP A 35 6.69 -4.08 12.96
C ASP A 35 5.94 -5.10 13.82
N HIS A 36 6.72 -5.87 14.58
CA HIS A 36 6.25 -6.97 15.42
C HIS A 36 6.49 -6.69 16.91
N SER A 37 6.75 -5.43 17.30
CA SER A 37 6.94 -5.07 18.71
C SER A 37 5.65 -5.20 19.53
N GLU A 38 4.49 -5.15 18.87
CA GLU A 38 3.17 -5.19 19.49
C GLU A 38 2.36 -6.41 19.05
N MET A 39 1.26 -6.67 19.77
CA MET A 39 0.35 -7.80 19.49
C MET A 39 -0.35 -7.68 18.12
N VAL A 40 -0.47 -6.47 17.58
CA VAL A 40 -1.06 -6.20 16.27
C VAL A 40 0.04 -5.72 15.33
N VAL A 41 0.32 -6.53 14.31
CA VAL A 41 1.33 -6.22 13.29
C VAL A 41 0.94 -4.97 12.52
N GLN A 42 1.91 -4.07 12.34
CA GLN A 42 1.77 -2.82 11.58
C GLN A 42 2.95 -2.63 10.63
N LEU A 43 2.87 -1.66 9.73
CA LEU A 43 4.01 -1.29 8.88
C LEU A 43 5.02 -0.44 9.67
N ALA A 44 6.29 -0.84 9.63
CA ALA A 44 7.36 -0.04 10.23
C ALA A 44 7.53 1.30 9.49
N ARG A 45 7.84 2.36 10.24
CA ARG A 45 8.16 3.68 9.67
C ARG A 45 9.68 3.86 9.57
N PRO A 46 10.20 4.51 8.51
CA PRO A 46 9.48 5.10 7.38
C PRO A 46 8.99 4.06 6.34
N CYS A 47 7.83 4.33 5.74
CA CYS A 47 7.24 3.58 4.62
C CYS A 47 6.84 4.56 3.51
N ARG A 48 7.84 5.13 2.81
CA ARG A 48 7.65 6.22 1.85
C ARG A 48 7.40 5.69 0.45
N VAL A 49 6.45 6.26 -0.27
CA VAL A 49 6.17 5.94 -1.68
C VAL A 49 6.07 7.25 -2.46
N ARG A 50 6.65 7.31 -3.66
CA ARG A 50 6.45 8.41 -4.60
C ARG A 50 5.28 8.11 -5.50
N TYR A 51 4.51 9.14 -5.83
CA TYR A 51 3.41 9.01 -6.77
C TYR A 51 3.46 10.13 -7.81
N ARG A 52 3.04 9.81 -9.04
CA ARG A 52 2.87 10.79 -10.12
C ARG A 52 1.58 10.51 -10.87
N ARG A 53 0.86 11.57 -11.26
CA ARG A 53 -0.37 11.41 -12.05
C ARG A 53 -0.03 10.79 -13.41
N ARG A 54 -0.81 9.79 -13.82
CA ARG A 54 -0.69 9.18 -15.15
C ARG A 54 -1.14 10.20 -16.20
N ARG A 55 -0.35 10.36 -17.26
CA ARG A 55 -0.81 11.10 -18.45
C ARG A 55 -1.63 10.11 -19.27
N SER A 56 -2.92 10.38 -19.40
CA SER A 56 -3.81 9.62 -20.29
C SER A 56 -3.46 9.87 -21.75
#